data_AF-A0A401V164-F1
#
_entry.id   AF-A0A401V164-F1
#
_cell.length_a   1.000
_cell.length_b   1.000
_cell.length_c   1.000
_cell.angle_alpha   90.00
_cell.angle_beta   90.00
_cell.angle_gamma   90.00
#
_symmetry.space_group_name_H-M   'P 1'
#
loop_
_entity.id
_entity.type
_entity.pdbx_description
1 polymer ?
#
loop_
_entity_poly.entity_id
_entity_poly.type
_entity_poly.pdbx_seq_one_letter_code
_entity_poly.pdbx_strand_id
1 'polypeptide(L)'
;MSYQQQPAHHPSGADQTRTWATLAHLGGILAYFFIGWVPALVIWLVHRERGGQAAEQARVALNFQLTLLVGLVVAKIVENLPAIGVIGWIAIIGIGIISLVLSILAAVAVNKGGSYRYPFSLELVR
;
A
#
# COMPACT_ATOMS: atom_id res chain seq x y z
N MET A 1 13.17 -42.62 -21.36
CA MET A 1 13.32 -41.37 -20.59
C MET A 1 11.94 -40.86 -20.22
N SER A 2 11.45 -41.21 -19.03
CA SER A 2 10.22 -40.68 -18.47
C SER A 2 10.51 -39.31 -17.86
N TYR A 3 10.05 -38.24 -18.51
CA TYR A 3 10.05 -36.91 -17.90
C TYR A 3 9.16 -36.97 -16.66
N GLN A 4 9.75 -36.89 -15.45
CA GLN A 4 8.96 -36.63 -14.26
C GLN A 4 8.37 -35.22 -14.43
N GLN A 5 7.05 -35.15 -14.59
CA GLN A 5 6.33 -33.89 -14.55
C GLN A 5 6.55 -33.28 -13.17
N GLN A 6 7.31 -32.19 -13.12
CA GLN A 6 7.47 -31.39 -11.92
C GLN A 6 6.08 -30.88 -11.51
N PRO A 7 5.58 -31.17 -10.30
CA PRO A 7 4.25 -30.75 -9.91
C PRO A 7 4.18 -29.23 -10.00
N ALA A 8 3.23 -28.71 -10.78
CA ALA A 8 2.97 -27.28 -10.86
C ALA A 8 2.72 -26.78 -9.43
N HIS A 9 3.56 -25.85 -8.96
CA HIS A 9 3.42 -25.29 -7.62
C HIS A 9 2.22 -24.34 -7.63
N HIS A 10 1.02 -24.89 -7.42
CA HIS A 10 -0.17 -24.09 -7.18
C HIS A 10 -0.02 -23.45 -5.80
N PRO A 11 0.09 -22.11 -5.70
CA PRO A 11 0.17 -21.46 -4.41
C PRO A 11 -1.05 -21.85 -3.59
N SER A 12 -0.84 -22.20 -2.32
CA SER A 12 -1.93 -22.51 -1.42
C SER A 12 -2.84 -21.28 -1.26
N GLY A 13 -4.09 -21.47 -0.80
CA GLY A 13 -4.98 -20.33 -0.53
C GLY A 13 -4.35 -19.29 0.41
N ALA A 14 -3.52 -19.74 1.36
CA ALA A 14 -2.76 -18.87 2.25
C ALA A 14 -1.71 -18.04 1.48
N ASP A 15 -0.95 -18.66 0.59
CA ASP A 15 0.07 -17.96 -0.21
C ASP A 15 -0.54 -16.91 -1.14
N GLN A 16 -1.72 -17.21 -1.69
CA GLN A 16 -2.47 -16.25 -2.50
C GLN A 16 -2.95 -15.05 -1.65
N THR A 17 -3.51 -15.28 -0.46
CA THR A 17 -3.93 -14.17 0.41
C THR A 17 -2.77 -13.28 0.85
N ARG A 18 -1.60 -13.87 1.15
CA ARG A 18 -0.36 -13.12 1.46
C ARG A 18 0.08 -12.29 0.26
N THR A 19 0.04 -12.86 -0.93
CA THR A 19 0.39 -12.16 -2.17
C THR A 19 -0.49 -10.92 -2.37
N TRP A 20 -1.80 -11.05 -2.22
CA TRP A 20 -2.72 -9.92 -2.33
C TRP A 20 -2.50 -8.86 -1.24
N ALA A 21 -2.28 -9.27 0.01
CA ALA A 21 -1.94 -8.35 1.08
C ALA A 21 -0.63 -7.58 0.79
N THR A 22 0.43 -8.26 0.35
CA THR A 22 1.71 -7.63 -0.03
C THR A 22 1.50 -6.61 -1.15
N LEU A 23 0.77 -6.97 -2.21
CA LEU A 23 0.52 -6.09 -3.35
C LEU A 23 -0.26 -4.84 -2.97
N ALA A 24 -1.21 -4.95 -2.04
CA ALA A 24 -1.97 -3.79 -1.55
C ALA A 24 -1.05 -2.73 -0.92
N HIS A 25 -0.07 -3.15 -0.10
CA HIS A 25 0.89 -2.24 0.51
C HIS A 25 1.88 -1.65 -0.50
N LEU A 26 2.36 -2.44 -1.47
CA LEU A 26 3.32 -1.99 -2.48
C LEU A 26 2.80 -0.86 -3.38
N GLY A 27 1.48 -0.62 -3.42
CA GLY A 27 0.91 0.56 -4.06
C GLY A 27 1.53 1.87 -3.59
N GLY A 28 2.00 1.96 -2.34
CA GLY A 28 2.63 3.17 -1.80
C GLY A 28 3.92 3.60 -2.50
N ILE A 29 4.55 2.72 -3.29
CA ILE A 29 5.70 3.08 -4.17
C ILE A 29 5.27 4.12 -5.21
N LEU A 30 4.01 4.09 -5.65
CA LEU A 30 3.45 4.98 -6.65
C LEU A 30 2.93 6.30 -6.04
N ALA A 31 3.26 6.61 -4.78
CA ALA A 31 2.80 7.81 -4.10
C ALA A 31 3.22 9.11 -4.80
N TYR A 32 4.45 9.17 -5.35
CA TYR A 32 4.92 10.35 -6.11
C TYR A 32 4.09 10.65 -7.36
N PHE A 33 3.36 9.65 -7.88
CA PHE A 33 2.45 9.80 -9.01
C PHE A 33 1.00 10.08 -8.55
N PHE A 34 0.76 10.30 -7.26
CA PHE A 34 -0.56 10.53 -6.65
C PHE A 34 -1.57 9.38 -6.83
N ILE A 35 -1.11 8.20 -7.27
CA ILE A 35 -1.93 7.01 -7.55
C ILE A 35 -1.62 5.84 -6.62
N GLY A 36 -0.83 6.05 -5.56
CA GLY A 36 -0.40 4.97 -4.67
C GLY A 36 -1.53 4.20 -3.97
N TRP A 37 -2.71 4.83 -3.84
CA TRP A 37 -3.92 4.26 -3.24
C TRP A 37 -4.67 3.26 -4.14
N VAL A 38 -4.43 3.29 -5.45
CA VAL A 38 -5.21 2.51 -6.44
C VAL A 38 -5.06 1.00 -6.22
N PRO A 39 -3.85 0.42 -6.06
CA PRO A 39 -3.72 -1.01 -5.83
C PRO A 39 -4.44 -1.49 -4.58
N ALA A 40 -4.32 -0.77 -3.46
CA ALA A 40 -5.01 -1.14 -2.23
C ALA A 40 -6.54 -1.03 -2.37
N LEU A 41 -7.05 -0.02 -3.07
CA LEU A 41 -8.49 0.10 -3.31
C LEU A 41 -9.02 -1.07 -4.13
N VAL A 42 -8.37 -1.38 -5.24
CA VAL A 42 -8.79 -2.48 -6.12
C VAL A 42 -8.78 -3.79 -5.35
N ILE A 43 -7.69 -4.08 -4.63
CA ILE A 43 -7.58 -5.34 -3.87
C ILE A 43 -8.61 -5.40 -2.74
N TRP A 44 -8.84 -4.29 -2.03
CA TRP A 44 -9.87 -4.21 -1.00
C TRP A 44 -11.26 -4.48 -1.58
N LEU A 45 -11.62 -3.85 -2.71
CA LEU A 45 -12.92 -4.09 -3.37
C LEU A 45 -13.10 -5.54 -3.81
N VAL A 46 -12.05 -6.19 -4.31
CA VAL A 46 -12.11 -7.59 -4.75
C VAL A 46 -12.25 -8.57 -3.58
N HIS A 47 -11.65 -8.26 -2.42
CA HIS A 47 -11.57 -9.18 -1.29
C HIS A 47 -12.53 -8.86 -0.14
N ARG A 48 -13.11 -7.66 -0.07
CA ARG A 48 -13.92 -7.17 1.07
C ARG A 48 -15.07 -8.09 1.47
N GLU A 49 -15.72 -8.73 0.50
CA GLU A 49 -16.86 -9.62 0.77
C GLU A 49 -16.43 -10.99 1.30
N ARG A 50 -15.22 -11.44 0.92
CA ARG A 50 -14.64 -12.72 1.38
C ARG A 50 -14.03 -12.62 2.76
N GLY A 51 -13.63 -11.40 3.16
CA GLY A 51 -12.93 -11.15 4.41
C GLY A 51 -11.51 -11.73 4.45
N GLY A 52 -11.02 -11.98 5.66
CA GLY A 52 -9.68 -12.53 5.89
C GLY A 52 -8.54 -11.54 5.69
N GLN A 53 -7.31 -12.07 5.71
CA GLN A 53 -6.08 -11.27 5.80
C GLN A 53 -5.87 -10.35 4.59
N ALA A 54 -6.20 -10.80 3.37
CA ALA A 54 -6.08 -9.97 2.17
C ALA A 54 -7.01 -8.74 2.23
N ALA A 55 -8.26 -8.93 2.64
CA ALA A 55 -9.22 -7.84 2.79
C ALA A 55 -8.81 -6.86 3.91
N GLU A 56 -8.39 -7.39 5.06
CA GLU A 56 -7.98 -6.58 6.20
C GLU A 56 -6.73 -5.75 5.91
N GLN A 57 -5.68 -6.36 5.39
CA GLN A 57 -4.43 -5.65 5.07
C GLN A 57 -4.61 -4.69 3.89
N ALA A 58 -5.46 -5.00 2.92
CA ALA A 58 -5.81 -4.06 1.87
C ALA A 58 -6.56 -2.83 2.41
N ARG A 59 -7.47 -3.00 3.37
CA ARG A 59 -8.13 -1.89 4.07
C ARG A 59 -7.11 -1.01 4.81
N VAL A 60 -6.17 -1.63 5.53
CA VAL A 60 -5.11 -0.93 6.25
C VAL A 60 -4.20 -0.15 5.29
N ALA A 61 -3.77 -0.77 4.20
CA ALA A 61 -2.99 -0.13 3.15
C ALA A 61 -3.74 1.06 2.53
N LEU A 62 -5.02 0.88 2.21
CA LEU A 62 -5.86 1.91 1.61
C LEU A 62 -6.00 3.14 2.51
N ASN A 63 -6.32 2.93 3.79
CA ASN A 63 -6.44 4.01 4.77
C ASN A 63 -5.13 4.82 4.91
N PHE A 64 -3.99 4.13 4.95
CA PHE A 64 -2.68 4.79 4.96
C PHE A 64 -2.38 5.56 3.68
N GLN A 65 -2.57 4.94 2.51
CA GLN A 65 -2.28 5.56 1.22
C GLN A 65 -3.18 6.78 0.96
N LEU A 66 -4.45 6.76 1.38
CA LEU A 66 -5.34 7.92 1.35
C LEU A 66 -4.89 9.00 2.34
N THR A 67 -4.40 8.63 3.52
CA THR A 67 -3.82 9.58 4.49
C THR A 67 -2.64 10.33 3.87
N LEU A 68 -1.74 9.60 3.20
CA LEU A 68 -0.61 10.22 2.51
C LEU A 68 -1.05 11.04 1.30
N LEU A 69 -2.06 10.59 0.55
CA LEU A 69 -2.61 11.36 -0.58
C LEU A 69 -3.10 12.74 -0.12
N VAL A 70 -3.81 12.81 1.01
CA VAL A 70 -4.23 14.08 1.60
C VAL A 70 -3.02 14.96 1.89
N GLY A 71 -1.98 14.41 2.53
CA GLY A 71 -0.73 15.12 2.79
C GLY A 71 -0.03 15.62 1.52
N LEU A 72 0.03 14.79 0.47
CA LEU A 72 0.61 15.14 -0.82
C LEU A 72 -0.16 16.25 -1.53
N VAL A 73 -1.49 16.22 -1.49
CA VAL A 73 -2.33 17.27 -2.07
C VAL A 73 -2.12 18.60 -1.33
N VAL A 74 -2.09 18.58 0.00
CA VAL A 74 -1.80 19.78 0.80
C VAL A 74 -0.39 20.31 0.49
N ALA A 75 0.62 19.44 0.45
CA ALA A 75 1.98 19.83 0.12
C ALA A 75 2.09 20.41 -1.30
N LYS A 76 1.32 19.86 -2.26
CA LYS A 76 1.26 20.37 -3.63
C LYS A 76 0.60 21.75 -3.70
N ILE A 77 -0.42 22.02 -2.91
CA ILE A 77 -1.02 23.36 -2.80
C ILE A 77 0.01 24.35 -2.24
N VAL A 78 0.70 23.98 -1.16
CA VAL A 78 1.74 24.82 -0.53
C VAL A 78 2.89 25.09 -1.50
N GLU A 79 3.30 24.12 -2.31
CA GLU A 79 4.36 24.27 -3.31
C GLU A 79 4.09 25.41 -4.30
N ASN A 80 2.82 25.66 -4.63
CA ASN A 80 2.43 26.72 -5.55
C ASN A 80 2.42 28.13 -4.92
N LEU A 81 2.70 28.28 -3.62
CA LEU A 81 2.75 29.60 -2.97
C LEU A 81 4.13 30.26 -3.15
N PRO A 82 4.20 31.54 -3.60
CA PRO A 82 5.47 32.21 -3.89
C PRO A 82 6.45 32.32 -2.72
N ALA A 83 5.95 32.49 -1.50
CA ALA A 83 6.79 32.73 -0.32
C ALA A 83 7.28 31.44 0.36
N ILE A 84 6.52 30.34 0.24
CA ILE A 84 6.74 29.11 1.02
C ILE A 84 6.77 27.84 0.16
N GLY A 85 6.79 27.97 -1.17
CA GLY A 85 6.72 26.84 -2.10
C GLY A 85 7.78 25.76 -1.88
N VAL A 86 8.99 26.17 -1.46
CA VAL A 86 10.09 25.24 -1.13
C VAL A 86 9.70 24.27 -0.01
N ILE A 87 8.89 24.71 0.97
CA ILE A 87 8.41 23.84 2.06
C ILE A 87 7.48 22.76 1.51
N GLY A 88 6.59 23.12 0.57
CA GLY A 88 5.71 22.15 -0.10
C GLY A 88 6.50 21.11 -0.88
N TRP A 89 7.52 21.54 -1.63
CA TRP A 89 8.40 20.63 -2.37
C TRP A 89 9.16 19.66 -1.47
N ILE A 90 9.76 20.16 -0.37
CA ILE A 90 10.44 19.31 0.63
C ILE A 90 9.45 18.33 1.26
N ALA A 91 8.23 18.77 1.58
CA ALA A 91 7.20 17.92 2.15
C ALA A 91 6.78 16.80 1.19
N ILE A 92 6.65 17.05 -0.12
CA ILE A 92 6.35 16.01 -1.11
C ILE A 92 7.42 14.91 -1.09
N ILE A 93 8.70 15.29 -1.07
CA ILE A 93 9.82 14.34 -0.99
C ILE A 93 9.78 13.56 0.33
N GLY A 94 9.59 14.24 1.46
CA GLY A 94 9.51 13.59 2.77
C GLY A 94 8.36 12.59 2.85
N ILE A 95 7.16 12.97 2.40
CA ILE A 95 5.98 12.10 2.39
C ILE A 95 6.19 10.90 1.47
N GLY A 96 6.79 11.10 0.29
CA GLY A 96 7.08 9.99 -0.63
C GLY A 96 8.10 8.99 -0.07
N ILE A 97 9.13 9.46 0.65
CA ILE A 97 10.08 8.58 1.35
C ILE A 97 9.36 7.80 2.47
N ILE A 98 8.54 8.47 3.28
CA ILE A 98 7.75 7.82 4.35
C ILE A 98 6.84 6.75 3.74
N SER A 99 6.16 7.07 2.63
CA SER A 99 5.33 6.12 1.88
C SER A 99 6.13 4.90 1.48
N LEU A 100 7.28 5.09 0.84
CA LEU A 100 8.13 4.01 0.34
C LEU A 100 8.59 3.09 1.47
N VAL A 101 9.17 3.65 2.53
CA VAL A 101 9.72 2.88 3.65
C VAL A 101 8.63 2.10 4.37
N LEU A 102 7.55 2.77 4.78
CA LEU A 102 6.47 2.09 5.53
C LEU A 102 5.73 1.06 4.67
N SER A 103 5.59 1.31 3.37
CA SER A 103 4.97 0.34 2.45
C SER A 103 5.82 -0.92 2.26
N ILE A 104 7.14 -0.79 2.17
CA ILE A 104 8.05 -1.94 2.11
C ILE A 104 8.01 -2.72 3.42
N LEU A 105 8.08 -2.04 4.57
CA LEU A 105 8.00 -2.70 5.88
C LEU A 105 6.67 -3.47 6.04
N ALA A 106 5.56 -2.86 5.63
CA ALA A 106 4.26 -3.51 5.64
C ALA A 106 4.21 -4.72 4.71
N ALA A 107 4.68 -4.56 3.46
CA ALA A 107 4.74 -5.61 2.46
C ALA A 107 5.55 -6.83 2.95
N VAL A 108 6.71 -6.60 3.58
CA VAL A 108 7.56 -7.65 4.16
C VAL A 108 6.87 -8.32 5.35
N ALA A 109 6.26 -7.55 6.24
CA ALA A 109 5.57 -8.08 7.42
C ALA A 109 4.42 -9.02 7.04
N VAL A 110 3.59 -8.61 6.07
CA VAL A 110 2.45 -9.43 5.62
C VAL A 110 2.87 -10.61 4.74
N ASN A 111 3.97 -10.47 3.98
CA ASN A 111 4.51 -11.57 3.19
C ASN A 111 5.00 -12.73 4.08
N LYS A 112 5.54 -12.42 5.25
CA LYS A 112 5.92 -13.41 6.29
C LYS A 112 4.71 -14.04 7.02
N GLY A 113 3.49 -13.70 6.63
CA GLY A 113 2.25 -14.18 7.23
C GLY A 113 1.74 -13.35 8.42
N GLY A 114 2.42 -12.24 8.77
CA GLY A 114 1.99 -11.33 9.82
C GLY A 114 0.95 -10.30 9.36
N SER A 115 0.66 -9.35 10.24
CA SER A 115 -0.15 -8.17 9.95
C SER A 115 0.68 -6.91 10.17
N TYR A 116 0.41 -5.84 9.42
CA TYR A 116 1.02 -4.55 9.67
C TYR A 116 -0.01 -3.52 10.13
N ARG A 117 0.38 -2.62 11.03
CA ARG A 117 -0.36 -1.42 11.38
C ARG A 117 0.56 -0.22 11.17
N TYR A 118 0.12 0.72 10.35
CA TYR A 118 0.87 1.93 10.14
C TYR A 118 0.91 2.77 11.42
N PRO A 119 2.02 3.48 11.69
CA PRO A 119 2.16 4.31 12.88
C PRO A 119 1.16 5.47 12.92
N PHE A 120 0.67 5.89 11.76
CA PHE A 120 -0.40 6.85 11.59
C PHE A 120 -1.23 6.49 10.36
N SER A 121 -2.56 6.59 10.47
CA SER A 121 -3.49 6.47 9.35
C SER A 121 -4.86 6.98 9.78
N LEU A 122 -5.54 7.69 8.89
CA LEU A 122 -6.95 8.02 9.02
C LEU A 122 -7.80 6.79 8.68
N GLU A 123 -8.76 6.46 9.55
CA GLU A 123 -9.69 5.35 9.32
C GLU A 123 -10.88 5.83 8.47
N LEU A 124 -10.65 5.91 7.15
CA LEU A 124 -11.65 6.38 6.18
C LEU A 124 -12.56 5.25 5.70
N VAL A 125 -12.01 4.05 5.56
CA VAL A 125 -12.69 2.84 5.12
C VAL A 125 -12.76 1.84 6.28
N ARG A 126 -13.94 1.28 6.51
CA ARG A 126 -14.24 0.29 7.56
C ARG A 126 -14.57 -1.08 6.95
#